data_AF-A0A2V6QNH8-F1
#
_entry.id   AF-A0A2V6QNH8-F1
#
_cell.length_a   1.000
_cell.length_b   1.000
_cell.length_c   1.000
_cell.angle_alpha   90.00
_cell.angle_beta   90.00
_cell.angle_gamma   90.00
#
_symmetry.space_group_name_H-M   'P 1'
#
loop_
_entity.id
_entity.type
_entity.pdbx_description
1 polymer ?
#
loop_
_entity_poly.entity_id
_entity_poly.type
_entity_poly.pdbx_seq_one_letter_code
_entity_poly.pdbx_strand_id
1 'polypeptide(L)'
;MAVIEHHKMKHWGDTLLVLSPEHAAIVGDARWTKADVRRWLWERLRRPVRELLPGRDGGDGLPEHVLRKFKDPAHDDTLVPKFRAPENIKILVAGGTAGRFSAIVPGWTFSKGSALVFRQIRPASSEDTP
;
A
#
# COMPACT_ATOMS: atom_id res chain seq x y z
N MET A 1 -11.58 -10.61 8.12
CA MET A 1 -10.86 -10.67 6.83
C MET A 1 -10.13 -9.34 6.66
N ALA A 2 -8.80 -9.36 6.65
CA ALA A 2 -7.99 -8.14 6.61
C ALA A 2 -7.92 -7.58 5.18
N VAL A 3 -8.39 -6.35 5.01
CA VAL A 3 -8.47 -5.67 3.72
C VAL A 3 -7.70 -4.35 3.79
N ILE A 4 -7.02 -4.00 2.70
CA ILE A 4 -6.15 -2.82 2.62
C ILE A 4 -6.89 -1.52 2.97
N GLU A 5 -8.20 -1.47 2.71
CA GLU A 5 -9.08 -0.32 2.95
C GLU A 5 -9.16 0.15 4.41
N HIS A 6 -8.98 -0.74 5.39
CA HIS A 6 -9.16 -0.33 6.78
C HIS A 6 -7.94 0.44 7.30
N HIS A 7 -8.12 1.71 7.64
CA HIS A 7 -7.05 2.63 8.03
C HIS A 7 -6.26 2.18 9.28
N LYS A 8 -6.88 1.38 10.16
CA LYS A 8 -6.24 0.85 11.36
C LYS A 8 -5.30 -0.34 11.13
N MET A 9 -5.38 -1.01 9.98
CA MET A 9 -4.47 -2.10 9.66
C MET A 9 -3.10 -1.53 9.32
N LYS A 10 -2.07 -1.84 10.10
CA LYS A 10 -0.69 -1.32 9.94
C LYS A 10 0.31 -2.38 9.51
N HIS A 11 1.54 -1.94 9.25
CA HIS A 11 2.66 -2.80 8.85
C HIS A 11 2.40 -3.65 7.60
N TRP A 12 1.57 -3.13 6.69
CA TRP A 12 1.22 -3.81 5.45
C TRP A 12 2.45 -4.04 4.57
N GLY A 13 2.43 -5.16 3.86
CA GLY A 13 3.46 -5.53 2.90
C GLY A 13 3.25 -4.86 1.55
N ASP A 14 3.75 -5.52 0.52
CA ASP A 14 3.61 -5.00 -0.84
C ASP A 14 2.13 -4.80 -1.19
N THR A 15 1.82 -3.68 -1.82
CA THR A 15 0.50 -3.34 -2.34
C THR A 15 0.69 -2.70 -3.70
N LEU A 16 -0.13 -3.10 -4.67
CA LEU A 16 -0.06 -2.56 -6.01
C LEU A 16 -1.11 -1.47 -6.19
N LEU A 17 -0.64 -0.26 -6.49
CA LEU A 17 -1.42 0.86 -6.98
C LEU A 17 -1.35 0.87 -8.51
N VAL A 18 -2.49 0.62 -9.15
CA VAL A 18 -2.66 0.68 -10.61
C VAL A 18 -3.29 2.03 -10.93
N LEU A 19 -2.50 2.94 -11.52
CA LEU A 19 -3.00 4.22 -12.00
C LEU A 19 -3.57 4.07 -13.41
N SER A 20 -4.71 4.70 -13.66
CA SER A 20 -5.18 4.90 -15.04
C SER A 20 -4.22 5.83 -15.79
N PRO A 21 -4.17 5.75 -17.14
CA PRO A 21 -3.39 6.68 -17.96
C PRO A 21 -3.68 8.16 -17.62
N GLU A 22 -4.94 8.53 -17.38
CA GLU A 22 -5.33 9.91 -17.08
C GLU A 22 -4.83 10.38 -15.71
N HIS A 23 -4.89 9.54 -14.67
CA HIS A 23 -4.32 9.90 -13.36
C HIS A 23 -2.80 9.96 -13.41
N ALA A 24 -2.16 9.06 -14.15
CA ALA A 24 -0.72 9.10 -14.37
C ALA A 24 -0.29 10.38 -15.10
N ALA A 25 -1.07 10.85 -16.08
CA ALA A 25 -0.83 12.11 -16.77
C ALA A 25 -0.90 13.31 -15.82
N ILE A 26 -1.95 13.41 -14.99
CA ILE A 26 -2.07 14.48 -13.98
C ILE A 26 -0.86 14.52 -13.03
N VAL A 27 -0.43 13.35 -12.55
CA VAL A 27 0.74 13.23 -11.68
C VAL A 27 2.03 13.63 -12.42
N GLY A 28 2.16 13.22 -13.69
CA GLY A 28 3.29 13.55 -14.56
C GLY A 28 3.37 15.04 -14.91
N ASP A 29 2.24 15.68 -15.21
CA ASP A 29 2.14 17.12 -15.51
C ASP A 29 2.52 17.97 -14.28
N ALA A 30 2.18 17.48 -13.08
CA ALA A 30 2.65 18.05 -11.82
C ALA A 30 4.14 17.80 -11.54
N ARG A 31 4.86 17.08 -12.42
CA ARG A 31 6.27 16.70 -12.32
C ARG A 31 6.59 15.77 -11.15
N TRP A 32 5.64 14.97 -10.71
CA TRP A 32 5.87 14.00 -9.64
C TRP A 32 6.51 12.73 -10.19
N THR A 33 7.59 12.30 -9.54
CA THR A 33 8.17 10.99 -9.80
C THR A 33 7.40 9.89 -9.05
N LYS A 34 7.59 8.62 -9.44
CA LYS A 34 7.08 7.48 -8.65
C LYS A 34 7.57 7.51 -7.20
N ALA A 35 8.80 7.99 -6.95
CA ALA A 35 9.34 8.10 -5.60
C ALA A 35 8.58 9.15 -4.77
N ASP A 36 8.22 10.28 -5.38
CA ASP A 36 7.44 11.33 -4.73
C ASP A 36 6.04 10.84 -4.35
N VAL A 37 5.35 10.15 -5.26
CA VAL A 37 4.04 9.54 -4.99
C VAL A 37 4.12 8.56 -3.81
N ARG A 38 5.13 7.67 -3.80
CA ARG A 38 5.32 6.70 -2.70
C ARG A 38 5.55 7.40 -1.37
N ARG A 39 6.48 8.36 -1.34
CA ARG A 39 6.83 9.11 -0.13
C ARG A 39 5.61 9.84 0.42
N TRP A 40 4.91 10.58 -0.46
CA TRP A 40 3.73 11.34 -0.08
C TRP A 40 2.62 10.44 0.48
N LEU A 41 2.31 9.32 -0.18
CA LEU A 41 1.31 8.37 0.32
C LEU A 41 1.75 7.75 1.65
N TRP A 42 3.01 7.34 1.77
CA TRP A 42 3.52 6.72 2.98
C TRP A 42 3.51 7.66 4.19
N GLU A 43 3.82 8.94 3.99
CA GLU A 43 3.72 10.00 5.00
C GLU A 43 2.27 10.29 5.36
N ARG A 44 1.39 10.42 4.37
CA ARG A 44 -0.02 10.80 4.57
C ARG A 44 -0.86 9.72 5.24
N LEU A 45 -0.48 8.45 5.08
CA LEU A 45 -1.23 7.29 5.60
C LEU A 45 -0.81 6.86 7.02
N ARG A 46 0.01 7.67 7.70
CA ARG A 46 0.34 7.45 9.11
C ARG A 46 -0.83 7.82 10.00
N ARG A 47 -0.97 7.10 11.13
CA ARG A 47 -2.02 7.36 12.13
C ARG A 47 -1.43 7.29 13.54
N PRO A 48 -1.86 8.14 14.47
CA PRO A 48 -1.39 8.10 15.85
C PRO A 48 -1.86 6.82 16.54
N VAL A 49 -1.09 6.34 17.53
CA VAL A 49 -1.40 5.10 18.28
C VAL A 49 -2.80 5.14 18.90
N ARG A 50 -3.22 6.29 19.43
CA ARG A 50 -4.56 6.48 20.01
C ARG A 50 -5.73 6.16 19.06
N GLU A 51 -5.53 6.28 17.74
CA GLU A 51 -6.53 5.94 16.72
C GLU A 51 -6.54 4.44 16.37
N LEU A 52 -5.55 3.69 16.83
CA LEU A 52 -5.28 2.31 16.42
C LEU A 52 -5.58 1.29 17.51
N LEU A 53 -6.34 1.68 18.52
CA LEU A 53 -6.80 0.77 19.57
C LEU A 53 -7.82 -0.23 18.99
N PRO A 54 -7.71 -1.54 19.32
CA PRO A 54 -8.68 -2.56 18.92
C PRO A 54 -10.09 -2.22 19.43
N GLY A 55 -11.11 -2.47 18.60
CA GLY A 55 -12.53 -2.34 19.00
C GLY A 55 -13.05 -0.90 19.15
N ARG A 56 -12.20 0.09 19.41
CA ARG A 56 -12.57 1.51 19.34
C ARG A 56 -12.86 1.86 17.89
N ASP A 57 -14.01 2.45 17.55
CA ASP A 57 -14.41 2.82 16.18
C ASP A 57 -14.29 1.68 15.13
N GLY A 58 -14.32 0.42 15.58
CA GLY A 58 -14.19 -0.78 14.74
C GLY A 58 -12.75 -1.15 14.33
N GLY A 59 -12.60 -2.40 13.88
CA GLY A 59 -11.35 -2.97 13.38
C GLY A 59 -10.39 -3.52 14.45
N ASP A 60 -9.45 -4.35 14.00
CA ASP A 60 -8.51 -5.09 14.87
C ASP A 60 -7.43 -4.20 15.49
N GLY A 61 -7.16 -3.02 14.92
CA GLY A 61 -6.16 -2.09 15.45
C GLY A 61 -4.72 -2.62 15.41
N LEU A 62 -3.88 -2.09 16.30
CA LEU A 62 -2.55 -2.62 16.57
C LEU A 62 -2.66 -3.87 17.46
N PRO A 63 -1.85 -4.91 17.20
CA PRO A 63 -1.79 -6.07 18.09
C PRO A 63 -1.38 -5.68 19.52
N GLU A 64 -1.93 -6.39 20.50
CA GLU A 64 -1.66 -6.18 21.93
C GLU A 64 -0.16 -6.10 22.28
N HIS A 65 0.66 -6.99 21.71
CA HIS A 65 2.11 -6.99 21.93
C HIS A 65 2.83 -5.73 21.39
N VAL A 66 2.24 -5.03 20.42
CA VAL A 66 2.74 -3.74 19.92
C VAL A 66 2.29 -2.61 20.84
N LEU A 67 1.04 -2.64 21.29
CA LEU A 67 0.47 -1.64 22.21
C LEU A 67 1.22 -1.57 23.54
N ARG A 68 1.67 -2.71 24.07
CA ARG A 68 2.49 -2.80 25.29
C ARG A 68 3.82 -2.03 25.24
N LYS A 69 4.25 -1.60 24.05
CA LYS A 69 5.46 -0.76 23.88
C LYS A 69 5.20 0.71 24.21
N PHE A 70 3.94 1.13 24.33
CA PHE A 70 3.54 2.49 24.65
C PHE A 70 3.02 2.54 26.08
N LYS A 71 3.45 3.55 26.85
CA LYS A 71 3.08 3.70 28.27
C LYS A 71 1.59 3.99 28.44
N ASP A 72 1.03 4.82 27.56
CA ASP A 72 -0.39 5.18 27.53
C ASP A 72 -0.90 5.23 26.08
N PRO A 73 -1.24 4.07 25.48
CA PRO A 73 -1.69 4.01 24.10
C PRO A 73 -2.91 4.87 23.77
N ALA A 74 -3.76 5.19 24.76
CA ALA A 74 -4.99 5.96 24.55
C ALA A 74 -4.75 7.45 24.32
N HIS A 75 -3.57 7.96 24.72
CA HIS A 75 -3.19 9.36 24.57
C HIS A 75 -1.86 9.51 23.81
N ASP A 76 -1.43 8.48 23.09
CA ASP A 76 -0.16 8.45 22.37
C ASP A 76 -0.31 8.93 20.91
N ASP A 77 0.47 9.96 20.58
CA ASP A 77 0.46 10.65 19.28
C ASP A 77 1.48 10.11 18.29
N THR A 78 2.25 9.08 18.67
CA THR A 78 3.27 8.47 17.83
C THR A 78 2.65 7.97 16.52
N LEU A 79 3.18 8.45 15.40
CA LEU A 79 2.65 8.15 14.08
C LEU A 79 3.12 6.77 13.60
N VAL A 80 2.17 5.85 13.43
CA VAL A 80 2.42 4.51 12.89
C VAL A 80 2.08 4.45 11.39
N PRO A 81 3.05 4.06 10.53
CA PRO A 81 2.84 3.99 9.09
C PRO A 81 1.95 2.81 8.68
N LYS A 82 1.16 3.01 7.62
CA LYS A 82 0.31 1.99 7.00
C LYS A 82 1.16 0.84 6.42
N PHE A 83 2.19 1.18 5.65
CA PHE A 83 3.12 0.24 5.02
C PHE A 83 4.46 0.24 5.76
N ARG A 84 5.18 -0.88 5.71
CA ARG A 84 6.50 -0.99 6.38
C ARG A 84 7.52 0.01 5.84
N ALA A 85 7.49 0.25 4.53
CA ALA A 85 8.32 1.25 3.86
C ALA A 85 7.58 1.83 2.62
N PRO A 86 7.97 3.01 2.11
CA PRO A 86 7.41 3.56 0.88
C PRO A 86 7.50 2.60 -0.32
N GLU A 87 8.55 1.78 -0.38
CA GLU A 87 8.83 0.82 -1.46
C GLU A 87 7.84 -0.34 -1.50
N ASN A 88 7.08 -0.55 -0.42
CA ASN A 88 5.98 -1.52 -0.42
C ASN A 88 4.79 -1.03 -1.26
N ILE A 89 4.73 0.26 -1.62
CA ILE A 89 3.74 0.79 -2.57
C ILE A 89 4.31 0.60 -3.99
N LYS A 90 3.87 -0.46 -4.66
CA LYS A 90 4.22 -0.76 -6.05
C LYS A 90 3.30 0.05 -6.96
N ILE A 91 3.84 0.67 -7.99
CA ILE A 91 3.08 1.57 -8.88
C ILE A 91 3.28 1.14 -10.32
N LEU A 92 2.17 0.87 -11.02
CA LEU A 92 2.13 0.69 -12.46
C LEU A 92 1.02 1.55 -13.09
N VAL A 93 1.12 1.78 -14.39
CA VAL A 93 0.07 2.41 -15.19
C VAL A 93 -0.52 1.35 -16.12
N ALA A 94 -1.84 1.18 -16.10
CA ALA A 94 -2.55 0.24 -16.96
C ALA A 94 -4.02 0.66 -17.12
N GLY A 95 -4.70 0.05 -18.08
CA GLY A 95 -6.10 0.33 -18.41
C GLY A 95 -6.24 1.05 -19.76
N GLY A 96 -7.47 1.37 -20.11
CA GLY A 96 -7.80 2.16 -21.31
C GLY A 96 -7.80 3.66 -21.03
N THR A 97 -7.92 4.45 -22.09
CA THR A 97 -8.02 5.92 -22.04
C THR A 97 -9.43 6.44 -21.71
N ALA A 98 -10.34 5.53 -21.34
CA ALA A 98 -11.72 5.84 -21.01
C ALA A 98 -12.06 5.24 -19.65
N GLY A 99 -12.58 6.08 -18.74
CA GLY A 99 -13.14 5.67 -17.46
C GLY A 99 -12.48 6.27 -16.22
N ARG A 100 -11.24 6.78 -16.30
CA ARG A 100 -10.53 7.40 -15.15
C ARG A 100 -10.59 6.59 -13.84
N PHE A 101 -10.57 5.27 -13.93
CA PHE A 101 -10.59 4.38 -12.76
C PHE A 101 -9.19 3.88 -12.43
N SER A 102 -8.78 4.02 -11.18
CA SER A 102 -7.56 3.41 -10.65
C SER A 102 -7.92 2.31 -9.67
N ALA A 103 -7.02 1.34 -9.51
CA ALA A 103 -7.25 0.18 -8.66
C ALA A 103 -6.15 0.02 -7.63
N ILE A 104 -6.52 -0.57 -6.50
CA ILE A 104 -5.59 -1.01 -5.46
C ILE A 104 -5.73 -2.51 -5.35
N VAL A 105 -4.63 -3.23 -5.59
CA VAL A 105 -4.56 -4.68 -5.39
C VAL A 105 -3.80 -4.92 -4.09
N PRO A 106 -4.46 -5.46 -3.05
CA PRO A 106 -3.79 -5.80 -1.81
C PRO A 106 -2.78 -6.91 -2.06
N GLY A 107 -1.54 -6.75 -1.62
CA GLY A 107 -0.60 -7.86 -1.57
C GLY A 107 -0.65 -8.59 -0.22
N TRP A 108 0.25 -9.55 -0.08
CA TRP A 108 0.29 -10.45 1.06
C TRP A 108 0.79 -9.74 2.32
N THR A 109 0.11 -9.96 3.44
CA THR A 109 0.38 -9.26 4.72
C THR A 109 1.69 -9.71 5.38
N PHE A 110 2.10 -10.95 5.15
CA PHE A 110 3.28 -11.55 5.78
C PHE A 110 4.59 -11.07 5.15
N SER A 111 5.47 -10.51 5.98
CA SER A 111 6.69 -9.81 5.55
C SER A 111 7.79 -10.67 4.95
N LYS A 112 7.75 -12.00 5.16
CA LYS A 112 8.81 -12.92 4.71
C LYS A 112 8.31 -14.06 3.81
N GLY A 113 7.05 -14.02 3.38
CA GLY A 113 6.44 -15.11 2.59
C GLY A 113 6.27 -14.83 1.10
N SER A 114 6.34 -13.57 0.68
CA SER A 114 6.06 -13.16 -0.70
C SER A 114 6.69 -11.80 -1.03
N ALA A 115 7.05 -11.61 -2.28
CA ALA A 115 7.52 -10.33 -2.82
C ALA A 115 6.82 -10.06 -4.16
N LEU A 116 6.25 -8.85 -4.31
CA LEU A 116 5.62 -8.45 -5.56
C LEU A 116 6.71 -7.98 -6.54
N VAL A 117 6.80 -8.67 -7.67
CA VAL A 117 7.78 -8.39 -8.73
C VAL A 117 7.10 -7.98 -10.03
N PHE A 118 7.76 -7.10 -10.77
CA PHE A 118 7.44 -6.84 -12.18
C PHE A 118 8.44 -7.60 -13.04
N ARG A 119 7.95 -8.56 -13.84
CA ARG A 119 8.76 -9.29 -14.80
C ARG A 119 8.11 -9.22 -16.17
N GLN A 120 8.91 -8.92 -17.18
CA GLN A 120 8.48 -9.06 -18.56
C GLN A 120 8.31 -10.55 -18.87
N ILE A 121 7.15 -10.91 -19.40
CA ILE A 121 6.93 -12.23 -19.98
C ILE A 121 7.32 -12.11 -21.45
N ARG A 122 8.29 -12.92 -21.89
CA ARG A 122 8.60 -13.03 -23.32
C ARG A 122 7.57 -13.96 -23.96
N PRO A 123 7.03 -13.65 -25.16
CA PRO A 123 6.25 -14.62 -25.90
C PRO A 123 7.10 -15.86 -26.17
N ALA A 124 6.48 -17.05 -26.17
CA ALA A 124 7.15 -18.24 -26.67
C ALA A 124 7.54 -18.00 -28.14
N SER A 125 8.80 -18.27 -28.48
CA SER A 125 9.26 -18.33 -29.86
C SER A 125 8.46 -19.41 -30.59
N SER A 126 8.06 -19.15 -31.83
CA SER A 126 7.32 -20.10 -32.68
C SER A 126 8.06 -21.41 -32.97
N GLU A 127 9.28 -21.59 -32.43
CA GLU A 127 10.11 -22.80 -32.55
C GLU A 127 9.88 -23.82 -31.41
N ASP A 128 9.08 -23.49 -30.39
CA ASP A 128 8.80 -24.38 -29.24
C ASP A 128 7.50 -25.21 -29.38
N THR A 129 6.98 -25.38 -30.60
CA THR A 129 5.86 -26.32 -30.83
C THR A 129 6.42 -27.64 -31.37
N PRO A 130 6.20 -28.78 -30.67
CA PRO A 130 6.68 -30.09 -31.11
C PRO A 130 6.01 -30.59 -32.40
#